data_AF-A0A026W6G3-F1
#
_entry.id   AF-A0A026W6G3-F1
#
_cell.length_a   1.000
_cell.length_b   1.000
_cell.length_c   1.000
_cell.angle_alpha   90.00
_cell.angle_beta   90.00
_cell.angle_gamma   90.00
#
_symmetry.space_group_name_H-M   'P 1'
#
loop_
_entity.id
_entity.type
_entity.pdbx_description
1 polymer ?
#
loop_
_entity_poly.entity_id
_entity_poly.type
_entity_poly.pdbx_seq_one_letter_code
_entity_poly.pdbx_strand_id
1 'polypeptide(L)'
;CSRACANRHGLIRKYGLNLCRQCFREYAADIGFKKATHYLKPNTEIKMPPPVPLWKLAAASGPYVKLAALSGATAVILGALGSHKHYAKDEIGQEQRRIFETANRYH
;
A
#
# COMPACT_ATOMS: atom_id res chain seq x y z
N CYS A 1 16.67 -12.83 40.08
CA CYS A 1 16.73 -14.09 40.83
C CYS A 1 15.36 -14.74 40.69
N SER A 2 15.28 -15.97 40.18
CA SER A 2 14.03 -16.73 40.21
C SER A 2 13.74 -17.21 41.62
N ARG A 3 12.46 -17.27 42.00
CA ARG A 3 12.05 -17.69 43.35
C ARG A 3 12.37 -19.16 43.66
N ALA A 4 12.55 -19.99 42.63
CA ALA A 4 12.77 -21.43 42.76
C ALA A 4 14.24 -21.86 42.59
N CYS A 5 14.96 -21.31 41.61
CA CYS A 5 16.28 -21.83 41.20
C CYS A 5 17.45 -20.86 41.45
N ALA A 6 17.21 -19.71 42.09
CA ALA A 6 18.15 -18.60 42.28
C ALA A 6 18.85 -18.04 41.01
N ASN A 7 18.54 -18.60 39.85
CA ASN A 7 19.12 -18.23 38.56
C ASN A 7 18.61 -16.84 38.12
N ARG A 8 19.45 -16.11 37.39
CA ARG A 8 19.13 -14.80 36.80
C ARG A 8 18.75 -14.89 35.31
N HIS A 9 19.11 -15.98 34.62
CA HIS A 9 18.88 -16.14 33.19
C HIS A 9 17.49 -16.69 32.88
N GLY A 10 16.86 -16.13 31.82
CA GLY A 10 15.58 -16.62 31.31
C GLY A 10 14.44 -16.57 32.33
N LEU A 11 14.39 -15.49 33.11
CA LEU A 11 13.33 -15.24 34.10
C LEU A 11 12.04 -14.78 33.41
N ILE A 12 10.96 -15.52 33.63
CA ILE A 12 9.61 -15.18 33.18
C ILE A 12 8.98 -14.27 34.24
N ARG A 13 8.88 -12.98 33.93
CA ARG A 13 8.30 -11.94 34.81
C ARG A 13 6.83 -11.62 34.51
N LYS A 14 6.29 -12.15 33.41
CA LYS A 14 4.89 -11.94 33.02
C LYS A 14 3.98 -12.50 34.12
N TYR A 15 2.88 -11.80 34.41
CA TYR A 15 1.92 -12.19 35.44
C TYR A 15 2.50 -12.34 36.86
N GLY A 16 3.66 -11.74 37.16
CA GLY A 16 4.27 -11.78 38.50
C GLY A 16 4.88 -13.13 38.91
N LEU A 17 5.01 -14.08 37.98
CA LEU A 17 5.48 -15.45 38.23
C LEU A 17 6.90 -15.51 38.84
N ASN A 18 7.85 -14.71 38.32
CA ASN A 18 9.25 -14.68 38.77
C ASN A 18 9.93 -16.06 38.81
N LEU A 19 9.67 -16.89 37.79
CA LEU A 19 10.24 -18.24 37.62
C LEU A 19 11.19 -18.29 36.42
N CYS A 20 12.26 -19.09 36.53
CA CYS A 20 13.17 -19.35 35.40
C CYS A 20 12.48 -20.29 34.38
N ARG A 21 12.84 -20.23 33.10
CA ARG A 21 12.21 -21.05 32.03
C ARG A 21 12.22 -22.56 32.29
N GLN A 22 13.23 -23.07 33.01
CA GLN A 22 13.35 -24.47 33.39
C GLN A 22 12.32 -24.82 34.47
N CYS A 23 12.34 -24.13 35.60
CA CYS A 23 11.33 -24.31 36.66
C CYS A 23 9.91 -24.04 36.20
N PHE A 24 9.68 -23.10 35.27
CA PHE A 24 8.34 -22.88 34.74
C PHE A 24 7.79 -24.12 34.04
N ARG A 25 8.62 -24.93 33.36
CA ARG A 25 8.16 -26.16 32.71
C ARG A 25 7.83 -27.27 33.71
N GLU A 26 8.50 -27.28 34.86
CA GLU A 26 8.23 -28.22 35.95
C GLU A 26 6.93 -27.87 36.67
N TYR A 27 6.75 -26.60 37.04
CA TYR A 27 5.58 -26.13 37.80
C TYR A 27 4.39 -25.70 36.93
N ALA A 28 4.50 -25.73 35.60
CA ALA A 28 3.44 -25.25 34.70
C ALA A 28 2.09 -25.93 34.98
N ALA A 29 2.10 -27.26 35.21
CA ALA A 29 0.89 -28.02 35.47
C ALA A 29 0.23 -27.61 36.81
N ASP A 30 1.03 -27.42 37.86
CA ASP A 30 0.57 -27.04 39.21
C ASP A 30 0.00 -25.62 39.25
N ILE A 31 0.57 -24.72 38.44
CA ILE A 31 0.06 -23.35 38.27
C ILE A 31 -1.24 -23.34 37.43
N GLY A 32 -1.57 -24.46 36.77
CA GLY A 32 -2.76 -24.59 35.93
C GLY A 32 -2.55 -24.24 34.46
N PHE A 33 -1.30 -24.07 34.01
CA PHE A 33 -1.00 -23.93 32.58
C PHE A 33 -1.18 -25.29 31.89
N LYS A 34 -2.14 -25.35 30.97
CA LYS A 34 -2.34 -26.49 30.08
C LYS A 34 -1.66 -26.23 28.74
N LYS A 35 -1.00 -27.26 28.19
CA LYS A 35 -0.48 -27.20 26.82
C LYS A 35 -1.67 -27.06 25.88
N ALA A 36 -1.70 -26.01 25.07
CA ALA A 36 -2.65 -25.91 23.96
C ALA A 36 -2.30 -27.00 22.92
N THR A 37 -2.88 -28.18 23.09
CA THR A 37 -2.76 -29.33 22.17
C THR A 37 -3.68 -29.17 20.97
N HIS A 38 -4.77 -28.43 21.12
CA HIS A 38 -5.59 -28.00 20.00
C HIS A 38 -4.90 -26.83 19.33
N TYR A 39 -4.35 -27.10 18.15
CA TYR A 39 -4.00 -26.07 17.19
C TYR A 39 -5.22 -25.16 17.06
N LEU A 40 -5.07 -23.89 17.47
CA LEU A 40 -5.92 -22.85 16.90
C LEU A 40 -5.70 -22.99 15.39
N LYS A 41 -6.70 -23.54 14.71
CA LYS A 41 -6.75 -23.60 13.25
C LYS A 41 -6.38 -22.18 12.79
N PRO A 42 -5.26 -21.95 12.07
CA PRO A 42 -5.02 -20.63 11.53
C PRO A 42 -6.20 -20.37 10.59
N ASN A 43 -7.12 -19.51 11.04
CA ASN A 43 -8.30 -19.22 10.25
C ASN A 43 -7.83 -18.41 9.04
N THR A 44 -8.35 -18.80 7.89
CA THR A 44 -8.15 -18.23 6.55
C THR A 44 -6.76 -18.41 5.95
N GLU A 45 -6.61 -19.50 5.20
CA GLU A 45 -5.80 -19.46 3.98
C GLU A 45 -6.36 -18.32 3.11
N ILE A 46 -5.64 -17.20 3.06
CA ILE A 46 -5.97 -16.10 2.14
C ILE A 46 -5.64 -16.61 0.74
N LYS A 47 -6.62 -17.24 0.10
CA LYS A 47 -6.55 -17.57 -1.33
C LYS A 47 -6.53 -16.26 -2.09
N MET A 48 -5.34 -15.85 -2.51
CA MET A 48 -5.21 -14.69 -3.39
C MET A 48 -5.97 -15.00 -4.67
N PRO A 49 -6.86 -14.10 -5.13
CA PRO A 49 -7.46 -14.27 -6.44
C PRO A 49 -6.34 -14.34 -7.49
N PRO A 50 -6.50 -15.15 -8.56
CA PRO A 50 -5.50 -15.23 -9.61
C PRO A 50 -5.22 -13.82 -10.15
N PRO A 51 -3.96 -13.51 -10.50
CA PRO A 51 -3.61 -12.20 -11.03
C PRO A 51 -4.42 -11.98 -12.31
N VAL A 52 -5.43 -11.11 -12.23
CA VAL A 52 -6.21 -10.73 -13.39
C VAL A 52 -5.37 -9.83 -14.29
N PRO A 53 -5.41 -10.02 -15.61
CA PRO A 53 -4.61 -9.22 -16.51
C PRO A 53 -5.08 -7.76 -16.47
N LEU A 54 -4.13 -6.82 -16.54
CA LEU A 54 -4.35 -5.37 -16.37
C LEU A 54 -5.48 -4.81 -17.25
N TRP A 55 -5.65 -5.30 -18.48
CA TRP A 55 -6.72 -4.85 -19.38
C TRP A 55 -8.12 -5.19 -18.87
N LYS A 56 -8.28 -6.25 -18.07
CA LYS A 56 -9.55 -6.63 -17.44
C LYS A 56 -9.89 -5.72 -16.25
N LEU A 57 -8.85 -5.22 -15.55
CA LEU A 57 -8.99 -4.18 -14.52
C LEU A 57 -9.27 -2.80 -15.11
N ALA A 58 -8.61 -2.49 -16.24
CA ALA A 58 -8.90 -1.27 -17.00
C ALA A 58 -10.33 -1.29 -17.57
N ALA A 59 -10.83 -2.44 -18.00
CA ALA A 59 -12.24 -2.59 -18.40
C ALA A 59 -13.22 -2.45 -17.22
N ALA A 60 -12.80 -2.82 -16.01
CA ALA A 60 -13.54 -2.60 -14.77
C ALA A 60 -13.44 -1.17 -14.23
N SER A 61 -12.62 -0.31 -14.85
CA SER A 61 -12.48 1.08 -14.42
C SER A 61 -13.75 1.88 -14.73
N GLY A 62 -14.22 2.63 -13.73
CA GLY A 62 -15.51 3.31 -13.75
C GLY A 62 -15.64 4.41 -14.82
N PRO A 63 -16.78 5.13 -14.84
CA PRO A 63 -17.09 6.12 -15.87
C PRO A 63 -16.01 7.20 -16.03
N TYR A 64 -15.29 7.52 -14.96
CA TYR A 64 -14.22 8.51 -14.94
C TYR A 64 -13.04 8.18 -15.87
N VAL A 65 -12.63 6.91 -16.01
CA VAL A 65 -11.50 6.56 -16.89
C VAL A 65 -11.89 6.65 -18.36
N LYS A 66 -13.14 6.35 -18.70
CA LYS A 66 -13.68 6.57 -20.05
C LYS A 66 -13.73 8.04 -20.40
N LEU A 67 -14.19 8.89 -19.47
CA LEU A 67 -14.22 10.34 -19.66
C LEU A 67 -12.80 10.91 -19.82
N ALA A 68 -11.85 10.47 -18.99
CA ALA A 68 -10.45 10.85 -19.12
C ALA A 68 -9.87 10.47 -20.49
N ALA A 69 -10.12 9.24 -20.96
CA ALA A 69 -9.65 8.77 -22.26
C ALA A 69 -10.25 9.57 -23.43
N LEU A 70 -11.56 9.84 -23.40
CA LEU A 70 -12.23 10.66 -24.42
C LEU A 70 -11.72 12.10 -24.40
N SER A 71 -11.53 12.69 -23.21
CA SER A 71 -10.99 14.05 -23.08
C SER A 71 -9.56 14.16 -23.61
N GLY A 72 -8.71 13.15 -23.36
CA GLY A 72 -7.35 13.11 -23.90
C GLY A 72 -7.32 12.92 -25.42
N ALA A 73 -8.12 11.98 -25.94
CA ALA A 73 -8.18 11.71 -27.38
C ALA A 73 -8.69 12.93 -28.17
N THR A 74 -9.74 13.59 -27.67
CA THR A 74 -10.29 14.80 -28.30
C THR A 74 -9.30 15.96 -28.28
N ALA A 75 -8.55 16.16 -27.20
CA ALA A 75 -7.51 17.18 -27.13
C ALA A 75 -6.40 16.96 -28.18
N VAL A 76 -5.96 15.72 -28.39
CA VAL A 76 -4.94 15.39 -29.41
C VAL A 76 -5.47 15.61 -30.83
N ILE A 77 -6.71 15.19 -31.12
CA ILE A 77 -7.33 15.39 -32.43
C ILE A 77 -7.48 16.88 -32.73
N LEU A 78 -7.94 17.68 -31.75
CA LEU A 78 -8.07 19.13 -31.89
C LEU A 78 -6.70 19.80 -32.06
N GLY A 79 -5.66 19.34 -31.36
CA GLY A 79 -4.29 19.82 -31.55
C GLY A 79 -3.74 19.49 -32.95
N ALA A 80 -3.99 18.28 -33.44
CA ALA A 80 -3.57 17.84 -34.77
C ALA A 80 -4.29 18.64 -35.88
N LEU A 81 -5.61 18.81 -35.78
CA LEU A 81 -6.38 19.65 -36.71
C LEU A 81 -6.03 21.13 -36.59
N GLY A 82 -5.75 21.61 -35.38
CA GLY A 82 -5.35 22.99 -35.09
C GLY A 82 -3.98 23.36 -35.64
N SER A 83 -3.07 22.39 -35.79
CA SER A 83 -1.72 22.63 -36.36
C SER A 83 -1.75 23.04 -37.84
N HIS A 84 -2.86 22.84 -38.54
CA HIS A 84 -3.06 23.25 -39.93
C HIS A 84 -3.77 24.60 -40.09
N LYS A 85 -4.20 25.25 -38.98
CA LYS A 85 -4.63 26.64 -39.00
C LYS A 85 -3.40 27.50 -38.67
N HIS A 86 -2.94 28.29 -39.63
CA HIS A 86 -1.99 29.37 -39.36
C HIS A 86 -2.48 30.16 -38.14
N TYR A 87 -1.71 30.15 -37.05
CA TYR A 87 -1.94 31.09 -35.95
C TYR A 87 -1.90 32.49 -36.56
N ALA A 88 -3.04 33.17 -36.58
CA ALA A 88 -3.07 34.58 -36.91
C ALA A 88 -2.10 35.27 -35.94
N LYS A 89 -1.22 36.13 -36.47
CA LYS A 89 -0.26 36.92 -35.71
C LYS A 89 -0.97 38.02 -34.90
N ASP A 90 -2.11 37.69 -34.31
CA ASP A 90 -2.89 38.60 -33.49
C ASP A 90 -2.28 38.61 -32.08
N GLU A 91 -2.46 39.71 -31.35
CA GLU A 91 -1.78 40.00 -30.08
C GLU A 91 -1.90 38.85 -29.05
N ILE A 92 -3.04 38.15 -29.06
CA ILE A 92 -3.35 37.01 -28.21
C ILE A 92 -2.38 35.84 -28.45
N GLY A 93 -2.02 35.55 -29.71
CA GLY A 93 -1.07 34.49 -30.05
C GLY A 93 0.36 34.82 -29.64
N GLN A 94 0.73 36.11 -29.64
CA GLN A 94 2.04 36.56 -29.15
C GLN A 94 2.13 36.45 -27.63
N GLU A 95 1.05 36.78 -26.92
CA GLU A 95 0.99 36.68 -25.46
C GLU A 95 1.17 35.23 -24.98
N GLN A 96 0.48 34.27 -25.61
CA GLN A 96 0.65 32.84 -25.30
C GLN A 96 2.09 32.36 -25.55
N ARG A 97 2.74 32.86 -26.61
CA ARG A 97 4.16 32.58 -26.90
C ARG A 97 5.09 33.13 -25.82
N ARG A 98 4.83 34.36 -25.33
CA ARG A 98 5.61 34.99 -24.24
C ARG A 98 5.42 34.29 -22.91
N ILE A 99 4.19 33.89 -22.57
CA ILE A 99 3.90 33.14 -21.34
C ILE A 99 4.64 31.79 -21.37
N PHE A 100 4.60 31.08 -22.49
CA PHE A 100 5.33 29.83 -22.67
C PHE A 100 6.85 30.00 -22.59
N GLU A 101 7.41 31.02 -23.23
CA GLU A 101 8.85 31.30 -23.20
C GLU A 101 9.33 31.71 -21.80
N THR A 102 8.52 32.48 -21.06
CA THR A 102 8.79 32.86 -19.67
C THR A 102 8.80 31.63 -18.77
N ALA A 103 7.81 30.74 -18.93
CA ALA A 103 7.74 29.51 -18.16
C ALA A 103 8.94 28.58 -18.41
N ASN A 104 9.41 28.46 -19.67
CA ASN A 104 10.58 27.65 -20.01
C ASN A 104 11.91 28.26 -19.58
N ARG A 105 12.00 29.59 -19.45
CA ARG A 105 13.23 30.27 -19.02
C ARG A 105 13.52 30.08 -17.53
N TYR A 106 12.47 29.88 -16.73
CA TYR A 106 12.57 29.64 -15.29
C TYR A 106 12.27 28.17 -14.93
N HIS A 107 12.19 27.31 -15.95
CA HIS A 107 12.25 25.86 -15.78
C HIS A 107 13.70 25.37 -15.74
#